data_AF-A0A2P8CUT5-F1
#
_entry.id   AF-A0A2P8CUT5-F1
#
_cell.length_a   1.000
_cell.length_b   1.000
_cell.length_c   1.000
_cell.angle_alpha   90.00
_cell.angle_beta   90.00
_cell.angle_gamma   90.00
#
_symmetry.space_group_name_H-M   'P 1'
#
loop_
_entity.id
_entity.type
_entity.pdbx_description
1 polymer ?
#
loop_
_entity_poly.entity_id
_entity_poly.type
_entity_poly.pdbx_seq_one_letter_code
_entity_poly.pdbx_strand_id
1 'polypeptide(L)'
;MPSGFPPPIDLTSLPGFARTDVRTPHITVFLGRVSTKDNQDPCSSIPGQAATCRPRLDDGEAFAGHYWDVESGYLGLDKRSLGDEAFYRQLGVPLPRDGGLTELLEAARAGHITRVLCERSDRCARDMLAVLTVEDLLAEAGAELVYANEPTIESSRGRLSSGHLRMRRGGQVEAEVFKVTMGEMSERGQIQHAVQGYNHGTPPYPYITRIDPDAPVRADRFLRRPKRRLALHPDPRRFDTMVEMSRLRRAERAADAEIVNLFASDPGAHPIDTQWTHQRVAGLLANPKLTGHQVWGRKTARGTRLRPIEEWIWSPHPTHPAVLTIEEWAEAQTITAQMRASRRDGMARVRDAASAQGMGVQVIRSNDRHVVYGVGPHQFVVRRGALDDATAEQVISHLRAAA
;
A
#
# COMPACT_ATOMS: atom_id res chain seq x y z
N MET A 1 12.21 -42.24 19.42
CA MET A 1 12.74 -43.22 20.39
C MET A 1 11.58 -43.76 21.21
N PRO A 2 11.24 -45.06 21.15
CA PRO A 2 10.33 -45.65 22.13
C PRO A 2 10.90 -45.38 23.54
N SER A 3 10.04 -45.17 24.53
CA SER A 3 10.37 -44.65 25.86
C SER A 3 11.39 -45.46 26.65
N GLY A 4 11.96 -46.55 26.13
CA GLY A 4 12.79 -47.51 26.87
C GLY A 4 11.98 -48.31 27.91
N PHE A 5 10.86 -47.78 28.36
CA PHE A 5 9.87 -48.42 29.20
C PHE A 5 8.80 -49.06 28.32
N PRO A 6 8.76 -50.41 28.20
CA PRO A 6 7.62 -51.07 27.59
C PRO A 6 6.36 -50.73 28.40
N PRO A 7 5.18 -50.67 27.75
CA PRO A 7 3.93 -50.49 28.48
C PRO A 7 3.79 -51.60 29.53
N PRO A 8 3.26 -51.30 30.73
CA PRO A 8 3.12 -52.29 31.81
C PRO A 8 2.12 -53.41 31.49
N ILE A 9 1.46 -53.36 30.33
CA ILE A 9 0.44 -54.28 29.87
C ILE A 9 0.66 -54.54 28.38
N ASP A 10 0.64 -55.80 27.99
CA ASP A 10 0.63 -56.24 26.59
C ASP A 10 -0.75 -56.77 26.22
N LEU A 11 -1.46 -56.02 25.37
CA LEU A 11 -2.81 -56.34 24.91
C LEU A 11 -2.82 -57.23 23.67
N THR A 12 -1.66 -57.54 23.07
CA THR A 12 -1.57 -58.29 21.80
C THR A 12 -2.08 -59.73 21.91
N SER A 13 -2.21 -60.25 23.13
CA SER A 13 -2.73 -61.59 23.43
C SER A 13 -4.25 -61.65 23.62
N LEU A 14 -4.96 -60.52 23.66
CA LEU A 14 -6.41 -60.50 23.88
C LEU A 14 -7.18 -60.93 22.61
N PRO A 15 -8.14 -61.87 22.71
CA PRO A 15 -9.01 -62.23 21.61
C PRO A 15 -9.79 -61.01 21.10
N GLY A 16 -9.65 -60.68 19.81
CA GLY A 16 -10.30 -59.53 19.19
C GLY A 16 -9.52 -58.21 19.30
N PHE A 17 -8.38 -58.17 19.99
CA PHE A 17 -7.47 -57.02 19.95
C PHE A 17 -6.65 -57.06 18.64
N ALA A 18 -7.11 -56.32 17.64
CA ALA A 18 -6.31 -55.98 16.48
C ALA A 18 -5.81 -54.55 16.65
N ARG A 19 -4.52 -54.30 16.39
CA ARG A 19 -4.05 -52.93 16.09
C ARG A 19 -4.76 -52.50 14.81
N THR A 20 -5.86 -51.81 14.97
CA THR A 20 -6.58 -51.23 13.85
C THR A 20 -5.83 -49.95 13.50
N ASP A 21 -4.88 -50.05 12.55
CA ASP A 21 -4.37 -48.87 11.84
C ASP A 21 -5.49 -48.34 10.95
N VAL A 22 -6.55 -47.81 11.56
CA VAL A 22 -7.57 -47.05 10.84
C VAL A 22 -6.95 -45.68 10.57
N ARG A 23 -6.05 -45.61 9.58
CA ARG A 23 -5.79 -44.34 8.93
C ARG A 23 -7.07 -44.01 8.15
N THR A 24 -7.87 -43.09 8.67
CA THR A 24 -8.98 -42.53 7.90
C THR A 24 -8.39 -41.98 6.59
N PRO A 25 -8.88 -42.39 5.42
CA PRO A 25 -8.37 -41.88 4.15
C PRO A 25 -8.45 -40.35 4.15
N HIS A 26 -7.35 -39.69 3.79
CA HIS A 26 -7.38 -38.25 3.69
C HIS A 26 -8.19 -37.82 2.45
N ILE A 27 -9.03 -36.80 2.61
CA ILE A 27 -9.52 -36.00 1.49
C ILE A 27 -8.48 -34.90 1.26
N THR A 28 -7.54 -35.19 0.37
CA THR A 28 -6.39 -34.31 0.11
C THR A 28 -6.63 -33.37 -1.04
N VAL A 29 -6.31 -32.09 -0.83
CA VAL A 29 -6.39 -31.05 -1.86
C VAL A 29 -5.03 -30.39 -2.09
N PHE A 30 -4.86 -29.83 -3.27
CA PHE A 30 -3.71 -29.00 -3.61
C PHE A 30 -3.99 -27.51 -3.30
N LEU A 31 -3.03 -26.83 -2.69
CA LEU A 31 -3.00 -25.37 -2.54
C LEU A 31 -1.79 -24.79 -3.30
N GLY A 32 -2.06 -23.90 -4.26
CA GLY A 32 -1.04 -23.21 -5.06
C GLY A 32 -1.20 -21.70 -5.11
N ARG A 33 -0.12 -20.99 -5.43
CA ARG A 33 -0.20 -19.54 -5.72
C ARG A 33 0.92 -19.09 -6.65
N VAL A 34 0.57 -18.21 -7.58
CA VAL A 34 1.54 -17.47 -8.40
C VAL A 34 1.39 -15.98 -8.13
N SER A 35 2.52 -15.28 -8.02
CA SER A 35 2.53 -13.84 -7.79
C SER A 35 2.27 -13.07 -9.07
N THR A 36 1.42 -12.04 -9.02
CA THR A 36 1.28 -11.07 -10.13
C THR A 36 2.47 -10.12 -10.26
N LYS A 37 3.37 -10.11 -9.26
CA LYS A 37 4.56 -9.24 -9.24
C LYS A 37 5.83 -9.96 -9.65
N ASP A 38 5.88 -11.26 -9.42
CA ASP A 38 6.99 -12.07 -9.89
C ASP A 38 6.62 -12.50 -11.29
N ASN A 39 7.54 -12.34 -12.22
CA ASN A 39 7.31 -12.45 -13.65
C ASN A 39 7.17 -13.93 -14.10
N GLN A 40 6.41 -14.71 -13.33
CA GLN A 40 6.15 -16.15 -13.47
C GLN A 40 4.92 -16.36 -14.34
N ASP A 41 4.99 -17.35 -15.22
CA ASP A 41 3.86 -17.80 -16.02
C ASP A 41 2.99 -18.77 -15.18
N PRO A 42 1.71 -18.45 -14.91
CA PRO A 42 0.82 -19.35 -14.18
C PRO A 42 0.64 -20.71 -14.84
N CYS A 43 0.67 -20.80 -16.17
CA CYS A 43 0.43 -22.03 -16.92
C CYS A 43 1.51 -23.09 -16.72
N SER A 44 2.73 -22.66 -16.41
CA SER A 44 3.84 -23.55 -16.06
C SER A 44 4.02 -23.67 -14.55
N SER A 45 3.87 -22.57 -13.81
CA SER A 45 4.17 -22.55 -12.38
C SER A 45 3.14 -23.28 -11.51
N ILE A 46 1.84 -23.15 -11.76
CA ILE A 46 0.81 -23.83 -10.96
C ILE A 46 0.87 -25.36 -11.13
N PRO A 47 0.92 -25.91 -12.36
CA PRO A 47 1.11 -27.35 -12.54
C PRO A 47 2.42 -27.87 -11.95
N GLY A 48 3.50 -27.08 -12.05
CA GLY A 48 4.79 -27.40 -11.41
C GLY A 48 4.67 -27.54 -9.88
N GLN A 49 3.97 -26.62 -9.22
CA GLN A 49 3.69 -26.68 -7.78
C GLN A 49 2.92 -27.95 -7.40
N ALA A 50 1.87 -28.29 -8.17
CA ALA A 50 1.09 -29.52 -7.95
C ALA A 50 1.94 -30.78 -8.15
N ALA A 51 2.80 -30.80 -9.18
CA ALA A 51 3.73 -31.89 -9.43
C ALA A 51 4.73 -32.08 -8.29
N THR A 52 5.22 -31.00 -7.67
CA THR A 52 6.07 -31.06 -6.47
C THR A 52 5.34 -31.58 -5.24
N CYS A 53 4.03 -31.34 -5.11
CA CYS A 53 3.22 -31.84 -4.00
C CYS A 53 2.86 -33.32 -4.15
N ARG A 54 2.71 -33.82 -5.37
CA ARG A 54 2.21 -35.16 -5.68
C ARG A 54 2.96 -36.32 -4.99
N PRO A 55 4.29 -36.28 -4.78
CA PRO A 55 5.00 -37.31 -4.01
C PRO A 55 4.63 -37.41 -2.53
N ARG A 56 3.76 -36.52 -2.01
CA ARG A 56 3.25 -36.56 -0.63
C ARG A 56 1.90 -37.24 -0.48
N LEU A 57 1.27 -37.61 -1.59
CA LEU A 57 0.06 -38.43 -1.55
C LEU A 57 0.42 -39.85 -1.08
N ASP A 58 -0.46 -40.47 -0.30
CA ASP A 58 -0.34 -41.86 0.09
C ASP A 58 -0.68 -42.77 -1.12
N ASP A 59 -0.35 -44.06 -1.02
CA ASP A 59 -0.62 -45.02 -2.09
C ASP A 59 -2.12 -45.11 -2.41
N GLY A 60 -2.48 -44.93 -3.68
CA GLY A 60 -3.87 -44.96 -4.15
C GLY A 60 -4.64 -43.65 -3.94
N GLU A 61 -4.01 -42.63 -3.38
CA GLU A 61 -4.63 -41.33 -3.15
C GLU A 61 -4.44 -40.37 -4.34
N ALA A 62 -5.41 -39.49 -4.55
CA ALA A 62 -5.38 -38.43 -5.55
C ALA A 62 -5.82 -37.10 -4.95
N PHE A 63 -5.50 -36.00 -5.63
CA PHE A 63 -6.07 -34.70 -5.27
C PHE A 63 -7.59 -34.70 -5.51
N ALA A 64 -8.36 -34.52 -4.44
CA ALA A 64 -9.80 -34.33 -4.46
C ALA A 64 -10.21 -32.94 -4.96
N GLY A 65 -9.29 -31.98 -4.96
CA GLY A 65 -9.50 -30.62 -5.47
C GLY A 65 -8.20 -29.83 -5.58
N HIS A 66 -8.26 -28.75 -6.37
CA HIS A 66 -7.15 -27.86 -6.70
C HIS A 66 -7.56 -26.42 -6.43
N TYR A 67 -6.98 -25.84 -5.39
CA TYR A 67 -7.25 -24.48 -4.97
C TYR A 67 -6.02 -23.62 -5.25
N TRP A 68 -6.18 -22.59 -6.06
CA TRP A 68 -5.04 -21.75 -6.42
C TRP A 68 -5.43 -20.35 -6.84
N ASP A 69 -4.51 -19.41 -6.60
CA ASP A 69 -4.69 -18.00 -6.93
C ASP A 69 -3.51 -17.44 -7.74
N VAL A 70 -3.80 -16.42 -8.56
CA VAL A 70 -2.80 -15.63 -9.28
C VAL A 70 -2.84 -14.20 -8.77
N GLU A 71 -2.15 -13.99 -7.66
CA GLU A 71 -2.23 -12.75 -6.91
C GLU A 71 -0.99 -12.53 -6.03
N SER A 72 -0.80 -11.29 -5.57
CA SER A 72 0.34 -10.95 -4.73
C SER A 72 0.24 -11.67 -3.39
N GLY A 73 1.29 -12.39 -2.99
CA GLY A 73 1.38 -13.02 -1.66
C GLY A 73 1.42 -12.04 -0.48
N TYR A 74 1.29 -10.74 -0.74
CA TYR A 74 1.20 -9.67 0.26
C TYR A 74 -0.24 -9.24 0.54
N LEU A 75 -1.22 -9.80 -0.18
CA LEU A 75 -2.63 -9.54 0.11
C LEU A 75 -2.98 -10.18 1.45
N GLY A 76 -3.65 -9.42 2.31
CA GLY A 76 -4.31 -9.97 3.49
C GLY A 76 -5.38 -10.97 3.07
N LEU A 77 -5.69 -11.93 3.93
CA LEU A 77 -6.62 -13.03 3.64
C LEU A 77 -8.01 -12.52 3.19
N ASP A 78 -8.47 -11.41 3.75
CA ASP A 78 -9.73 -10.73 3.40
C ASP A 78 -9.79 -10.18 1.96
N LYS A 79 -8.64 -10.10 1.28
CA LYS A 79 -8.49 -9.54 -0.06
C LYS A 79 -8.03 -10.56 -1.09
N ARG A 80 -8.04 -11.83 -0.71
CA ARG A 80 -7.61 -12.93 -1.58
C ARG A 80 -8.75 -13.49 -2.38
N SER A 81 -8.40 -14.12 -3.50
CA SER A 81 -9.35 -14.85 -4.35
C SER A 81 -10.47 -13.97 -4.92
N LEU A 82 -10.21 -12.67 -5.10
CA LEU A 82 -11.19 -11.68 -5.57
C LEU A 82 -11.34 -11.60 -7.10
N GLY A 83 -10.58 -12.39 -7.86
CA GLY A 83 -10.73 -12.45 -9.32
C GLY A 83 -12.00 -13.20 -9.72
N ASP A 84 -12.70 -12.72 -10.74
CA ASP A 84 -13.86 -13.44 -11.27
C ASP A 84 -13.44 -14.72 -12.01
N GLU A 85 -14.38 -15.65 -12.21
CA GLU A 85 -14.09 -16.91 -12.90
C GLU A 85 -13.64 -16.70 -14.35
N ALA A 86 -14.12 -15.64 -15.01
CA ALA A 86 -13.76 -15.34 -16.39
C ALA A 86 -12.26 -15.01 -16.52
N PHE A 87 -11.72 -14.22 -15.60
CA PHE A 87 -10.30 -13.91 -15.49
C PHE A 87 -9.48 -15.19 -15.35
N TYR A 88 -9.83 -16.06 -14.40
CA TYR A 88 -9.08 -17.29 -14.15
C TYR A 88 -9.14 -18.28 -15.32
N ARG A 89 -10.27 -18.37 -16.03
CA ARG A 89 -10.38 -19.18 -17.25
C ARG A 89 -9.50 -18.65 -18.38
N GLN A 90 -9.40 -17.33 -18.54
CA GLN A 90 -8.58 -16.71 -19.58
C GLN A 90 -7.07 -16.95 -19.39
N LEU A 91 -6.63 -17.26 -18.16
CA LEU A 91 -5.23 -17.60 -17.91
C LEU A 91 -4.79 -18.88 -18.63
N GLY A 92 -5.72 -19.81 -18.91
CA GLY A 92 -5.39 -21.04 -19.65
C GLY A 92 -4.50 -22.02 -18.89
N VAL A 93 -4.52 -21.99 -17.55
CA VAL A 93 -3.74 -22.90 -16.71
C VAL A 93 -4.23 -24.34 -16.92
N PRO A 94 -3.36 -25.31 -17.26
CA PRO A 94 -3.75 -26.69 -17.55
C PRO A 94 -3.93 -27.52 -16.27
N LEU A 95 -4.60 -26.94 -15.27
CA LEU A 95 -4.97 -27.56 -14.00
C LEU A 95 -6.36 -27.04 -13.61
N PRO A 96 -7.30 -27.90 -13.19
CA PRO A 96 -8.62 -27.45 -12.74
C PRO A 96 -8.48 -26.48 -11.56
N ARG A 97 -9.50 -25.63 -11.37
CA ARG A 97 -9.59 -24.70 -10.25
C ARG A 97 -10.94 -24.88 -9.57
N ASP A 98 -10.91 -25.45 -8.37
CA ASP A 98 -12.09 -25.63 -7.51
C ASP A 98 -12.35 -24.39 -6.63
N GLY A 99 -11.38 -23.49 -6.55
CA GLY A 99 -11.48 -22.24 -5.80
C GLY A 99 -10.13 -21.59 -5.55
N GLY A 100 -10.12 -20.54 -4.74
CA GLY A 100 -8.91 -19.95 -4.18
C GLY A 100 -8.74 -20.35 -2.71
N LEU A 101 -7.94 -19.59 -1.97
CA LEU A 101 -7.73 -19.87 -0.55
C LEU A 101 -9.01 -19.74 0.28
N THR A 102 -9.89 -18.80 -0.04
CA THR A 102 -11.13 -18.58 0.72
C THR A 102 -12.04 -19.80 0.64
N GLU A 103 -12.31 -20.29 -0.58
CA GLU A 103 -13.15 -21.46 -0.81
C GLU A 103 -12.53 -22.74 -0.20
N LEU A 104 -11.20 -22.84 -0.21
CA LEU A 104 -10.49 -23.93 0.48
C LEU A 104 -10.78 -23.93 1.97
N LEU A 105 -10.67 -22.77 2.64
CA LEU A 105 -10.90 -22.66 4.07
C LEU A 105 -12.36 -22.94 4.44
N GLU A 106 -13.30 -22.51 3.61
CA GLU A 106 -14.72 -22.84 3.77
C GLU A 106 -14.99 -24.34 3.62
N ALA A 107 -14.42 -24.98 2.59
CA ALA A 107 -14.55 -26.41 2.37
C ALA A 107 -13.90 -27.24 3.49
N ALA A 108 -12.75 -26.80 4.02
CA ALA A 108 -12.13 -27.42 5.19
C ALA A 108 -13.02 -27.31 6.43
N ARG A 109 -13.57 -26.11 6.70
CA ARG A 109 -14.49 -25.89 7.83
C ARG A 109 -15.77 -26.72 7.73
N ALA A 110 -16.24 -27.01 6.52
CA ALA A 110 -17.35 -27.92 6.27
C ALA A 110 -17.00 -29.41 6.44
N GLY A 111 -15.74 -29.75 6.72
CA GLY A 111 -15.26 -31.13 6.87
C GLY A 111 -15.05 -31.86 5.55
N HIS A 112 -15.06 -31.15 4.41
CA HIS A 112 -14.85 -31.74 3.09
C HIS A 112 -13.36 -31.94 2.76
N ILE A 113 -12.46 -31.37 3.57
CA ILE A 113 -11.01 -31.44 3.37
C ILE A 113 -10.39 -31.84 4.70
N THR A 114 -9.56 -32.89 4.67
CA THR A 114 -8.82 -33.33 5.86
C THR A 114 -7.32 -33.11 5.72
N ARG A 115 -6.83 -32.81 4.51
CA ARG A 115 -5.42 -32.53 4.25
C ARG A 115 -5.21 -31.58 3.09
N VAL A 116 -4.27 -30.67 3.25
CA VAL A 116 -3.88 -29.67 2.26
C VAL A 116 -2.40 -29.83 1.97
N LEU A 117 -2.07 -30.09 0.71
CA LEU A 117 -0.68 -30.12 0.24
C LEU A 117 -0.34 -28.82 -0.47
N CYS A 118 0.75 -28.19 -0.05
CA CYS A 118 1.24 -26.95 -0.64
C CYS A 118 2.74 -27.08 -0.90
N GLU A 119 3.28 -26.47 -1.97
CA GLU A 119 4.69 -26.65 -2.33
C GLU A 119 5.60 -26.19 -1.17
N ARG A 120 5.35 -24.97 -0.67
CA ARG A 120 6.10 -24.26 0.36
C ARG A 120 5.20 -23.23 1.04
N SER A 121 5.57 -22.76 2.23
CA SER A 121 4.79 -21.77 2.99
C SER A 121 4.55 -20.45 2.22
N ASP A 122 5.49 -20.01 1.40
CA ASP A 122 5.36 -18.78 0.62
C ASP A 122 4.36 -18.88 -0.55
N ARG A 123 4.01 -20.11 -0.97
CA ARG A 123 2.90 -20.39 -1.89
C ARG A 123 1.56 -20.29 -1.20
N CYS A 124 1.49 -20.56 0.10
CA CYS A 124 0.33 -20.18 0.90
C CYS A 124 0.25 -18.64 0.98
N ALA A 125 1.19 -17.97 1.65
CA ALA A 125 1.28 -16.50 1.68
C ALA A 125 2.71 -16.06 1.99
N ARG A 126 3.10 -14.83 1.61
CA ARG A 126 4.42 -14.27 1.99
C ARG A 126 4.42 -13.54 3.33
N ASP A 127 3.23 -13.24 3.84
CA ASP A 127 3.07 -12.57 5.12
C ASP A 127 2.94 -13.61 6.23
N MET A 128 3.81 -13.54 7.25
CA MET A 128 3.88 -14.58 8.28
C MET A 128 2.57 -14.69 9.04
N LEU A 129 1.94 -13.56 9.39
CA LEU A 129 0.65 -13.58 10.08
C LEU A 129 -0.40 -14.31 9.23
N ALA A 130 -0.47 -14.02 7.93
CA ALA A 130 -1.41 -14.69 7.04
C ALA A 130 -1.17 -16.20 6.96
N VAL A 131 0.09 -16.65 6.87
CA VAL A 131 0.42 -18.09 6.88
C VAL A 131 0.01 -18.74 8.20
N LEU A 132 0.34 -18.12 9.33
CA LEU A 132 -0.01 -18.63 10.66
C LEU A 132 -1.52 -18.72 10.85
N THR A 133 -2.28 -17.73 10.36
CA THR A 133 -3.74 -17.77 10.40
C THR A 133 -4.30 -18.91 9.54
N VAL A 134 -3.73 -19.17 8.36
CA VAL A 134 -4.15 -20.32 7.54
C VAL A 134 -3.82 -21.65 8.24
N GLU A 135 -2.64 -21.78 8.85
CA GLU A 135 -2.28 -22.95 9.66
C GLU A 135 -3.28 -23.19 10.79
N ASP A 136 -3.64 -22.13 11.52
CA ASP A 136 -4.58 -22.18 12.65
C ASP A 136 -6.00 -22.54 12.20
N LEU A 137 -6.54 -21.87 11.18
CA LEU A 137 -7.87 -22.14 10.64
C LEU A 137 -8.03 -23.56 10.10
N LEU A 138 -7.00 -24.10 9.44
CA LEU A 138 -7.01 -25.48 8.96
C LEU A 138 -6.94 -26.46 10.14
N ALA A 139 -6.10 -26.19 11.15
CA ALA A 139 -6.01 -27.02 12.34
C ALA A 139 -7.33 -27.02 13.14
N GLU A 140 -7.99 -25.88 13.29
CA GLU A 140 -9.33 -25.76 13.91
C GLU A 140 -10.39 -26.56 13.15
N ALA A 141 -10.28 -26.60 11.82
CA ALA A 141 -11.15 -27.39 10.94
C ALA A 141 -10.80 -28.90 10.92
N GLY A 142 -9.73 -29.32 11.61
CA GLY A 142 -9.26 -30.71 11.60
C GLY A 142 -8.54 -31.11 10.31
N ALA A 143 -8.12 -30.15 9.49
CA ALA A 143 -7.36 -30.37 8.27
C ALA A 143 -5.86 -30.15 8.49
N GLU A 144 -5.03 -31.10 8.06
CA GLU A 144 -3.57 -30.97 8.15
C GLU A 144 -3.02 -30.15 6.98
N LEU A 145 -2.15 -29.16 7.26
CA LEU A 145 -1.36 -28.46 6.23
C LEU A 145 0.07 -29.01 6.15
N VAL A 146 0.39 -29.61 5.00
CA VAL A 146 1.70 -30.20 4.71
C VAL A 146 2.38 -29.42 3.59
N TYR A 147 3.63 -29.04 3.83
CA TYR A 147 4.47 -28.41 2.81
C TYR A 147 5.42 -29.43 2.17
N ALA A 148 5.46 -29.46 0.85
CA ALA A 148 6.20 -30.45 0.05
C ALA A 148 7.72 -30.33 0.16
N ASN A 149 8.24 -29.18 0.60
CA ASN A 149 9.67 -28.98 0.85
C ASN A 149 10.12 -29.35 2.27
N GLU A 150 9.23 -29.82 3.13
CA GLU A 150 9.58 -30.22 4.51
C GLU A 150 9.92 -31.71 4.61
N PRO A 151 10.71 -32.21 5.57
CA PRO A 151 10.87 -33.65 5.69
C PRO A 151 9.53 -34.33 5.99
N THR A 152 9.40 -35.60 5.64
CA THR A 152 8.31 -36.44 6.15
C THR A 152 8.80 -37.02 7.46
N ILE A 153 8.39 -36.44 8.60
CA ILE A 153 8.67 -37.02 9.92
C ILE A 153 7.36 -37.59 10.43
N GLU A 154 7.33 -38.90 10.62
CA GLU A 154 6.27 -39.58 11.36
C GLU A 154 6.25 -39.05 12.80
N SER A 155 5.36 -38.10 13.08
CA SER A 155 5.08 -37.74 14.46
C SER A 155 4.13 -38.80 15.02
N SER A 156 4.55 -39.45 16.11
CA SER A 156 3.76 -40.46 16.82
C SER A 156 2.49 -39.91 17.49
N ARG A 157 2.17 -38.61 17.34
CA ARG A 157 1.06 -37.91 18.01
C ARG A 157 0.36 -36.84 17.18
N GLY A 158 0.50 -36.83 15.85
CA GLY A 158 -0.07 -35.78 14.99
C GLY A 158 0.40 -34.35 15.29
N ARG A 159 1.55 -34.16 15.96
CA ARG A 159 2.12 -32.85 16.31
C ARG A 159 3.45 -32.65 15.61
N LEU A 160 3.65 -31.48 15.00
CA LEU A 160 4.92 -31.09 14.41
C LEU A 160 6.05 -31.24 15.45
N SER A 161 7.11 -31.97 15.08
CA SER A 161 8.31 -32.03 15.91
C SER A 161 8.94 -30.63 16.04
N SER A 162 9.70 -30.40 17.10
CA SER A 162 10.41 -29.11 17.26
C SER A 162 11.37 -28.83 16.10
N GLY A 163 11.98 -29.86 15.51
CA GLY A 163 12.80 -29.74 14.30
C GLY A 163 11.99 -29.30 13.07
N HIS A 164 10.81 -29.90 12.85
CA HIS A 164 9.90 -29.47 11.79
C HIS A 164 9.42 -28.04 11.96
N LEU A 165 8.99 -27.69 13.18
CA LEU A 165 8.53 -26.34 13.46
C LEU A 165 9.62 -25.30 13.19
N ARG A 166 10.88 -25.58 13.59
CA ARG A 166 12.02 -24.69 13.30
C ARG A 166 12.21 -24.45 11.81
N MET A 167 12.17 -25.52 11.01
CA MET A 167 12.38 -25.41 9.57
C MET A 167 11.23 -24.69 8.87
N ARG A 168 9.98 -24.99 9.25
CA ARG A 168 8.78 -24.29 8.76
C ARG A 168 8.85 -22.79 9.05
N ARG A 169 9.14 -22.42 10.31
CA ARG A 169 9.27 -21.02 10.73
C ARG A 169 10.46 -20.34 10.07
N GLY A 170 11.57 -21.06 9.85
CA GLY A 170 12.71 -20.57 9.06
C GLY A 170 12.31 -20.14 7.65
N GLY A 171 11.60 -21.01 6.91
CA GLY A 171 11.12 -20.67 5.55
C GLY A 171 10.13 -19.50 5.53
N GLN A 172 9.29 -19.37 6.55
CA GLN A 172 8.37 -18.22 6.69
C GLN A 172 9.11 -16.91 6.95
N VAL A 173 10.13 -16.92 7.81
CA VAL A 173 11.01 -15.77 8.05
C VAL A 173 11.73 -15.37 6.77
N GLU A 174 12.31 -16.34 6.04
CA GLU A 174 13.00 -16.08 4.78
C GLU A 174 12.08 -15.41 3.75
N ALA A 175 10.82 -15.85 3.65
CA ALA A 175 9.83 -15.25 2.75
C ALA A 175 9.52 -13.78 3.10
N GLU A 176 9.46 -13.45 4.39
CA GLU A 176 9.23 -12.08 4.86
C GLU A 176 10.46 -11.19 4.66
N VAL A 177 11.67 -11.70 4.92
CA VAL A 177 12.91 -10.99 4.61
C VAL A 177 12.99 -10.71 3.11
N PHE A 178 12.70 -11.71 2.27
CA PHE A 178 12.68 -11.54 0.82
C PHE A 178 11.69 -10.45 0.37
N LYS A 179 10.51 -10.38 0.99
CA LYS A 179 9.52 -9.29 0.76
C LYS A 179 10.13 -7.91 1.02
N VAL A 180 10.78 -7.74 2.16
CA VAL A 180 11.42 -6.47 2.54
C VAL A 180 12.54 -6.13 1.56
N THR A 181 13.43 -7.09 1.28
CA THR A 181 14.55 -6.92 0.33
C THR A 181 14.06 -6.54 -1.07
N MET A 182 12.99 -7.16 -1.57
CA MET A 182 12.39 -6.79 -2.86
C MET A 182 11.80 -5.37 -2.83
N GLY A 183 11.21 -4.97 -1.70
CA GLY A 183 10.76 -3.60 -1.46
C GLY A 183 11.91 -2.61 -1.58
N GLU A 184 13.00 -2.85 -0.87
CA GLU A 184 14.21 -2.01 -0.90
C GLU A 184 14.85 -1.95 -2.29
N MET A 185 14.95 -3.08 -2.99
CA MET A 185 15.48 -3.11 -4.36
C MET A 185 14.57 -2.33 -5.33
N SER A 186 13.25 -2.43 -5.15
CA SER A 186 12.28 -1.65 -5.92
C SER A 186 12.43 -0.16 -5.64
N GLU A 187 12.51 0.23 -4.37
CA GLU A 187 12.73 1.61 -3.94
C GLU A 187 14.03 2.18 -4.48
N ARG A 188 15.16 1.45 -4.33
CA ARG A 188 16.44 1.80 -4.97
C ARG A 188 16.28 2.00 -6.48
N GLY A 189 15.52 1.13 -7.14
CA GLY A 189 15.18 1.28 -8.56
C GLY A 189 14.35 2.52 -8.87
N GLN A 190 13.40 2.91 -8.02
CA GLN A 190 12.61 4.14 -8.17
C GLN A 190 13.45 5.39 -7.93
N ILE A 191 14.36 5.36 -6.95
CA ILE A 191 15.33 6.43 -6.69
C ILE A 191 16.17 6.66 -7.93
N GLN A 192 16.80 5.61 -8.46
CA GLN A 192 17.61 5.72 -9.67
C GLN A 192 16.81 6.21 -10.87
N HIS A 193 15.55 5.78 -10.98
CA HIS A 193 14.65 6.20 -12.05
C HIS A 193 14.36 7.71 -11.98
N ALA A 194 14.12 8.25 -10.78
CA ALA A 194 13.93 9.68 -10.56
C ALA A 194 15.22 10.47 -10.83
N VAL A 195 16.36 9.99 -10.31
CA VAL A 195 17.69 10.58 -10.54
C VAL A 195 18.02 10.68 -12.03
N GLN A 196 17.68 9.66 -12.82
CA GLN A 196 17.88 9.66 -14.28
C GLN A 196 16.89 10.53 -15.06
N GLY A 197 15.90 11.14 -14.39
CA GLY A 197 14.92 12.03 -15.02
C GLY A 197 13.75 11.32 -15.69
N TYR A 198 13.52 10.05 -15.39
CA TYR A 198 12.35 9.34 -15.88
C TYR A 198 11.09 9.73 -15.12
N ASN A 199 9.96 9.74 -15.83
CA ASN A 199 8.70 10.19 -15.26
C ASN A 199 8.12 9.17 -14.27
N HIS A 200 7.72 9.67 -13.10
CA HIS A 200 6.90 8.94 -12.12
C HIS A 200 5.45 9.45 -12.10
N GLY A 201 4.49 8.54 -12.19
CA GLY A 201 3.06 8.86 -12.11
C GLY A 201 2.53 9.63 -13.32
N THR A 202 1.33 10.21 -13.17
CA THR A 202 0.67 11.00 -14.22
C THR A 202 1.46 12.28 -14.52
N PRO A 203 1.68 12.63 -15.81
CA PRO A 203 2.34 13.88 -16.16
C PRO A 203 1.54 15.09 -15.66
N PRO A 204 2.20 16.15 -15.14
CA PRO A 204 1.54 17.40 -14.81
C PRO A 204 0.95 18.08 -16.05
N TYR A 205 -0.06 18.94 -15.87
CA TYR A 205 -0.83 19.61 -16.93
C TYR A 205 -0.04 20.20 -18.13
N PRO A 206 1.09 20.91 -17.96
CA PRO A 206 1.83 21.48 -19.09
C PRO A 206 2.69 20.46 -19.86
N TYR A 207 2.68 19.18 -19.45
CA TYR A 207 3.55 18.15 -19.98
C TYR A 207 2.78 16.90 -20.45
N ILE A 208 3.43 16.12 -21.30
CA ILE A 208 3.06 14.76 -21.69
C ILE A 208 4.22 13.80 -21.42
N THR A 209 3.95 12.49 -21.43
CA THR A 209 5.02 11.49 -21.39
C THR A 209 5.39 11.05 -22.79
N ARG A 210 6.68 11.08 -23.14
CA ARG A 210 7.23 10.46 -24.36
C ARG A 210 8.14 9.30 -24.01
N ILE A 211 8.13 8.26 -24.84
CA ILE A 211 9.06 7.14 -24.69
C ILE A 211 10.47 7.66 -24.94
N ASP A 212 11.41 7.28 -24.07
CA ASP A 212 12.82 7.58 -24.24
C ASP A 212 13.44 6.53 -25.18
N PRO A 213 13.88 6.92 -26.40
CA PRO A 213 14.48 5.98 -27.36
C PRO A 213 15.85 5.47 -26.90
N ASP A 214 16.56 6.24 -26.08
CA ASP A 214 17.92 5.94 -25.62
C ASP A 214 17.93 5.16 -24.30
N ALA A 215 16.75 4.79 -23.80
CA ALA A 215 16.63 4.06 -22.56
C ALA A 215 17.28 2.66 -22.68
N PRO A 216 18.08 2.23 -21.68
CA PRO A 216 18.76 0.94 -21.72
C PRO A 216 17.74 -0.20 -21.84
N VAL A 217 17.93 -1.04 -22.86
CA VAL A 217 17.08 -2.19 -23.14
C VAL A 217 17.39 -3.29 -22.13
N ARG A 218 16.42 -3.65 -21.28
CA ARG A 218 16.53 -4.85 -20.44
C ARG A 218 16.02 -6.06 -21.21
N ALA A 219 16.88 -7.05 -21.42
CA ALA A 219 16.59 -8.24 -22.21
C ALA A 219 15.70 -9.28 -21.48
N ASP A 220 15.52 -9.14 -20.17
CA ASP A 220 15.13 -10.23 -19.25
C ASP A 220 13.69 -10.15 -18.70
N ARG A 221 12.82 -9.27 -19.21
CA ARG A 221 11.44 -9.12 -18.71
C ARG A 221 10.37 -9.57 -19.71
N PHE A 222 9.44 -10.41 -19.23
CA PHE A 222 8.27 -10.90 -19.98
C PHE A 222 7.30 -9.75 -20.32
N LEU A 223 7.13 -8.76 -19.42
CA LEU A 223 6.44 -7.50 -19.74
C LEU A 223 7.42 -6.31 -19.76
N ARG A 224 7.65 -5.77 -20.96
CA ARG A 224 8.47 -4.57 -21.18
C ARG A 224 7.60 -3.32 -20.98
N ARG A 225 7.81 -2.57 -19.89
CA ARG A 225 7.28 -1.20 -19.79
C ARG A 225 8.33 -0.22 -20.28
N PRO A 226 8.09 0.51 -21.39
CA PRO A 226 9.05 1.47 -21.90
C PRO A 226 9.29 2.59 -20.89
N LYS A 227 10.54 3.04 -20.79
CA LYS A 227 10.91 4.20 -19.99
C LYS A 227 10.40 5.46 -20.67
N ARG A 228 9.90 6.41 -19.87
CA ARG A 228 9.27 7.63 -20.39
C ARG A 228 9.83 8.86 -19.69
N ARG A 229 10.02 9.94 -20.43
CA ARG A 229 10.39 11.28 -19.92
C ARG A 229 9.24 12.25 -20.10
N LEU A 230 9.27 13.34 -19.34
CA LEU A 230 8.33 14.45 -19.56
C LEU A 230 8.80 15.28 -20.75
N ALA A 231 7.85 15.64 -21.60
CA ALA A 231 8.03 16.57 -22.70
C ALA A 231 6.91 17.62 -22.64
N LEU A 232 7.12 18.77 -23.28
CA LEU A 232 6.08 19.79 -23.39
C LEU A 232 4.83 19.22 -24.05
N HIS A 233 3.67 19.63 -23.52
CA HIS A 233 2.41 19.38 -24.18
C HIS A 233 2.42 20.04 -25.59
N PRO A 234 1.82 19.42 -26.63
CA PRO A 234 1.80 20.00 -27.98
C PRO A 234 1.14 21.38 -28.06
N ASP A 235 0.18 21.65 -27.19
CA ASP A 235 -0.44 22.97 -27.03
C ASP A 235 0.41 23.87 -26.10
N PRO A 236 1.13 24.88 -26.62
CA PRO A 236 2.02 25.73 -25.84
C PRO A 236 1.28 26.56 -24.79
N ARG A 237 -0.01 26.87 -25.02
CA ARG A 237 -0.84 27.65 -24.09
C ARG A 237 -0.96 26.98 -22.73
N ARG A 238 -0.84 25.65 -22.65
CA ARG A 238 -0.84 24.94 -21.36
C ARG A 238 0.40 25.27 -20.52
N PHE A 239 1.53 25.45 -21.16
CA PHE A 239 2.76 25.88 -20.50
C PHE A 239 2.62 27.34 -20.04
N ASP A 240 2.16 28.23 -20.93
CA ASP A 240 1.94 29.65 -20.63
C ASP A 240 0.93 29.85 -19.48
N THR A 241 -0.16 29.07 -19.49
CA THR A 241 -1.15 29.04 -18.40
C THR A 241 -0.52 28.70 -17.05
N MET A 242 0.47 27.80 -17.02
CA MET A 242 1.15 27.46 -15.77
C MET A 242 2.13 28.54 -15.31
N VAL A 243 2.79 29.22 -16.25
CA VAL A 243 3.62 30.41 -15.96
C VAL A 243 2.73 31.48 -15.34
N GLU A 244 1.59 31.77 -15.96
CA GLU A 244 0.63 32.76 -15.47
C GLU A 244 0.03 32.36 -14.13
N MET A 245 -0.38 31.11 -13.94
CA MET A 245 -0.91 30.60 -12.67
C MET A 245 0.08 30.83 -11.52
N SER A 246 1.37 30.55 -11.76
CA SER A 246 2.45 30.80 -10.80
C SER A 246 2.62 32.29 -10.53
N ARG A 247 2.63 33.13 -11.59
CA ARG A 247 2.73 34.59 -11.48
C ARG A 247 1.60 35.17 -10.64
N LEU A 248 0.36 34.79 -10.90
CA LEU A 248 -0.83 35.22 -10.15
C LEU A 248 -0.72 34.88 -8.66
N ARG A 249 -0.25 33.66 -8.33
CA ARG A 249 -0.02 33.29 -6.94
C ARG A 249 1.10 34.12 -6.29
N ARG A 250 2.21 34.34 -6.98
CA ARG A 250 3.38 35.01 -6.37
C ARG A 250 3.25 36.51 -6.29
N ALA A 251 2.91 37.15 -7.40
CA ALA A 251 2.85 38.61 -7.52
C ALA A 251 1.55 39.18 -6.93
N GLU A 252 0.42 38.52 -7.18
CA GLU A 252 -0.91 39.06 -6.85
C GLU A 252 -1.54 38.37 -5.63
N ARG A 253 -0.91 37.33 -5.09
CA ARG A 253 -1.43 36.51 -3.98
C ARG A 253 -2.84 35.95 -4.27
N ALA A 254 -3.13 35.70 -5.55
CA ALA A 254 -4.46 35.28 -6.00
C ALA A 254 -4.87 33.93 -5.38
N ALA A 255 -6.07 33.89 -4.79
CA ALA A 255 -6.69 32.70 -4.25
C ALA A 255 -7.00 31.66 -5.34
N ASP A 256 -7.10 30.39 -4.95
CA ASP A 256 -7.46 29.32 -5.88
C ASP A 256 -8.78 29.61 -6.62
N ALA A 257 -9.73 30.31 -5.98
CA ALA A 257 -11.00 30.70 -6.58
C ALA A 257 -10.87 31.80 -7.63
N GLU A 258 -10.02 32.79 -7.38
CA GLU A 258 -9.78 33.89 -8.31
C GLU A 258 -9.09 33.37 -9.58
N ILE A 259 -8.08 32.50 -9.41
CA ILE A 259 -7.40 31.83 -10.52
C ILE A 259 -8.38 30.99 -11.34
N VAL A 260 -9.26 30.21 -10.68
CA VAL A 260 -10.29 29.42 -11.37
C VAL A 260 -11.23 30.31 -12.18
N ASN A 261 -11.74 31.38 -11.58
CA ASN A 261 -12.67 32.29 -12.24
C ASN A 261 -12.02 32.99 -13.44
N LEU A 262 -10.78 33.46 -13.28
CA LEU A 262 -10.01 34.08 -14.35
C LEU A 262 -9.82 33.12 -15.52
N PHE A 263 -9.31 31.91 -15.24
CA PHE A 263 -9.03 30.94 -16.31
C PHE A 263 -10.28 30.37 -16.96
N ALA A 264 -11.40 30.28 -16.22
CA ALA A 264 -12.68 29.90 -16.77
C ALA A 264 -13.31 31.01 -17.65
N SER A 265 -12.94 32.28 -17.45
CA SER A 265 -13.43 33.40 -18.26
C SER A 265 -12.80 33.48 -19.65
N ASP A 266 -11.61 32.90 -19.84
CA ASP A 266 -10.95 32.75 -21.14
C ASP A 266 -10.43 31.31 -21.35
N PRO A 267 -11.31 30.36 -21.72
CA PRO A 267 -10.90 28.98 -22.02
C PRO A 267 -10.00 28.88 -23.27
N GLY A 268 -9.99 29.90 -24.13
CA GLY A 268 -9.16 29.95 -25.33
C GLY A 268 -7.68 30.18 -25.00
N ALA A 269 -7.41 31.07 -24.04
CA ALA A 269 -6.08 31.29 -23.49
C ALA A 269 -5.64 30.16 -22.52
N HIS A 270 -6.59 29.56 -21.79
CA HIS A 270 -6.33 28.55 -20.76
C HIS A 270 -6.96 27.18 -21.04
N PRO A 271 -6.48 26.46 -22.08
CA PRO A 271 -7.16 25.27 -22.60
C PRO A 271 -7.01 24.06 -21.68
N ILE A 272 -8.13 23.52 -21.21
CA ILE A 272 -8.17 22.33 -20.36
C ILE A 272 -9.19 21.32 -20.86
N ASP A 273 -8.90 20.03 -20.74
CA ASP A 273 -9.77 18.95 -21.25
C ASP A 273 -11.09 18.82 -20.48
N THR A 274 -11.19 19.45 -19.31
CA THR A 274 -12.37 19.41 -18.43
C THR A 274 -12.64 20.82 -17.92
N GLN A 275 -12.66 21.06 -16.60
CA GLN A 275 -12.86 22.38 -16.02
C GLN A 275 -11.77 22.72 -15.01
N TRP A 276 -11.53 24.01 -14.80
CA TRP A 276 -10.70 24.48 -13.70
C TRP A 276 -11.40 24.25 -12.36
N THR A 277 -10.67 23.72 -11.38
CA THR A 277 -11.18 23.50 -10.01
C THR A 277 -10.15 23.95 -9.00
N HIS A 278 -10.59 24.32 -7.80
CA HIS A 278 -9.69 24.72 -6.72
C HIS A 278 -8.65 23.63 -6.42
N GLN A 279 -9.08 22.36 -6.38
CA GLN A 279 -8.18 21.23 -6.12
C GLN A 279 -7.13 21.07 -7.22
N ARG A 280 -7.48 21.33 -8.48
CA ARG A 280 -6.54 21.26 -9.59
C ARG A 280 -5.52 22.39 -9.52
N VAL A 281 -5.95 23.62 -9.30
CA VAL A 281 -5.05 24.77 -9.12
C VAL A 281 -4.10 24.53 -7.96
N ALA A 282 -4.62 24.15 -6.79
CA ALA A 282 -3.82 23.85 -5.61
C ALA A 282 -2.83 22.69 -5.86
N GLY A 283 -3.28 21.63 -6.54
CA GLY A 283 -2.45 20.47 -6.86
C GLY A 283 -1.34 20.76 -7.87
N LEU A 284 -1.59 21.63 -8.85
CA LEU A 284 -0.61 22.06 -9.84
C LEU A 284 0.42 22.99 -9.22
N LEU A 285 0.01 24.03 -8.50
CA LEU A 285 0.92 24.94 -7.78
C LEU A 285 1.82 24.20 -6.79
N ALA A 286 1.31 23.15 -6.13
CA ALA A 286 2.09 22.33 -5.21
C ALA A 286 2.96 21.26 -5.90
N ASN A 287 3.02 21.21 -7.23
CA ASN A 287 3.76 20.18 -7.97
C ASN A 287 5.21 20.63 -8.25
N PRO A 288 6.21 20.05 -7.57
CA PRO A 288 7.60 20.46 -7.74
C PRO A 288 8.17 20.14 -9.12
N LYS A 289 7.53 19.26 -9.91
CA LYS A 289 7.98 18.98 -11.27
C LYS A 289 7.95 20.20 -12.19
N LEU A 290 7.19 21.24 -11.82
CA LEU A 290 7.19 22.51 -12.56
C LEU A 290 8.57 23.19 -12.57
N THR A 291 9.49 22.80 -11.68
CA THR A 291 10.87 23.30 -11.66
C THR A 291 11.81 22.63 -12.68
N GLY A 292 11.27 21.76 -13.54
CA GLY A 292 12.06 20.97 -14.49
C GLY A 292 12.75 19.75 -13.86
N HIS A 293 12.66 19.56 -12.55
CA HIS A 293 13.23 18.40 -11.86
C HIS A 293 12.23 17.24 -11.79
N GLN A 294 12.69 16.00 -11.96
CA GLN A 294 11.85 14.86 -11.56
C GLN A 294 11.85 14.75 -10.04
N VAL A 295 10.68 14.45 -9.49
CA VAL A 295 10.51 14.27 -8.05
C VAL A 295 9.73 12.99 -7.78
N TRP A 296 10.29 12.13 -6.94
CA TRP A 296 9.67 10.92 -6.46
C TRP A 296 9.53 10.95 -4.93
N GLY A 297 8.58 10.16 -4.42
CA GLY A 297 8.50 9.94 -2.99
C GLY A 297 7.90 11.08 -2.18
N ARG A 298 7.03 11.91 -2.78
CA ARG A 298 6.38 13.05 -2.09
C ARG A 298 5.40 12.64 -1.00
N LYS A 299 4.83 11.43 -1.09
CA LYS A 299 3.76 10.93 -0.24
C LYS A 299 4.19 9.63 0.42
N THR A 300 3.65 9.37 1.60
CA THR A 300 3.76 8.08 2.28
C THR A 300 3.20 6.95 1.41
N ALA A 301 3.57 5.70 1.69
CA ALA A 301 3.14 4.54 0.91
C ALA A 301 1.60 4.40 0.81
N ARG A 302 0.85 4.89 1.81
CA ARG A 302 -0.62 4.94 1.82
C ARG A 302 -1.21 6.18 1.12
N GLY A 303 -0.38 7.07 0.57
CA GLY A 303 -0.77 8.20 -0.28
C GLY A 303 -1.46 9.38 0.41
N THR A 304 -1.74 9.29 1.71
CA THR A 304 -2.54 10.26 2.45
C THR A 304 -1.74 11.44 2.98
N ARG A 305 -0.51 11.22 3.45
CA ARG A 305 0.35 12.25 4.05
C ARG A 305 1.55 12.56 3.17
N LEU A 306 1.88 13.85 3.02
CA LEU A 306 3.13 14.30 2.42
C LEU A 306 4.31 13.97 3.34
N ARG A 307 5.41 13.50 2.76
CA ARG A 307 6.67 13.34 3.47
C ARG A 307 7.37 14.69 3.61
N PRO A 308 8.24 14.89 4.63
CA PRO A 308 9.16 16.02 4.68
C PRO A 308 9.92 16.17 3.35
N ILE A 309 10.25 17.40 2.98
CA ILE A 309 10.83 17.69 1.65
C ILE A 309 12.22 17.09 1.49
N GLU A 310 12.96 16.96 2.58
CA GLU A 310 14.27 16.31 2.69
C GLU A 310 14.24 14.80 2.38
N GLU A 311 13.07 14.16 2.49
CA GLU A 311 12.87 12.76 2.10
C GLU A 311 12.45 12.61 0.63
N TRP A 312 12.25 13.71 -0.09
CA TRP A 312 11.87 13.67 -1.49
C TRP A 312 13.13 13.44 -2.33
N ILE A 313 12.98 12.60 -3.35
CA ILE A 313 14.07 12.30 -4.26
C ILE A 313 13.93 13.18 -5.49
N TRP A 314 14.89 14.08 -5.68
CA TRP A 314 14.96 14.99 -6.81
C TRP A 314 15.98 14.48 -7.82
N SER A 315 15.74 14.70 -9.11
CA SER A 315 16.81 14.60 -10.10
C SER A 315 17.90 15.63 -9.77
N PRO A 316 19.19 15.31 -9.97
CA PRO A 316 20.29 16.24 -9.63
C PRO A 316 20.34 17.47 -10.54
N HIS A 317 19.77 17.37 -11.74
CA HIS A 317 19.67 18.45 -12.72
C HIS A 317 18.25 18.53 -13.28
N PRO A 318 17.86 19.65 -13.90
CA PRO A 318 16.64 19.74 -14.70
C PRO A 318 16.65 18.69 -15.82
N THR A 319 15.53 18.00 -16.01
CA THR A 319 15.35 16.86 -16.93
C THR A 319 14.28 17.10 -17.99
N HIS A 320 13.56 18.21 -17.86
CA HIS A 320 12.54 18.69 -18.79
C HIS A 320 12.40 20.21 -18.64
N PRO A 321 11.79 20.91 -19.62
CA PRO A 321 11.66 22.36 -19.56
C PRO A 321 10.92 22.84 -18.30
N ALA A 322 11.55 23.72 -17.54
CA ALA A 322 11.00 24.27 -16.30
C ALA A 322 9.99 25.39 -16.59
N VAL A 323 8.83 25.35 -15.94
CA VAL A 323 7.86 26.47 -15.94
C VAL A 323 8.35 27.61 -15.04
N LEU A 324 9.01 27.27 -13.94
CA LEU A 324 9.48 28.21 -12.93
C LEU A 324 10.77 27.69 -12.27
N THR A 325 11.54 28.56 -11.61
CA THR A 325 12.74 28.12 -10.88
C THR A 325 12.38 27.45 -9.54
N ILE A 326 13.37 26.85 -8.87
CA ILE A 326 13.16 26.26 -7.53
C ILE A 326 12.77 27.34 -6.52
N GLU A 327 13.40 28.51 -6.61
CA GLU A 327 13.18 29.66 -5.74
C GLU A 327 11.77 30.21 -5.93
N GLU A 328 11.33 30.36 -7.18
CA GLU A 328 9.96 30.79 -7.50
C GLU A 328 8.94 29.75 -6.99
N TRP A 329 9.24 28.46 -7.08
CA TRP A 329 8.36 27.43 -6.56
C TRP A 329 8.24 27.51 -5.03
N ALA A 330 9.36 27.68 -4.35
CA ALA A 330 9.43 27.82 -2.90
C ALA A 330 8.71 29.09 -2.42
N GLU A 331 8.82 30.19 -3.15
CA GLU A 331 8.06 31.42 -2.92
C GLU A 331 6.55 31.16 -3.03
N ALA A 332 6.10 30.48 -4.09
CA ALA A 332 4.69 30.12 -4.27
C ALA A 332 4.16 29.23 -3.13
N GLN A 333 4.98 28.29 -2.63
CA GLN A 333 4.62 27.47 -1.47
C GLN A 333 4.53 28.30 -0.19
N THR A 334 5.46 29.23 0.01
CA THR A 334 5.49 30.14 1.16
C THR A 334 4.24 31.00 1.21
N ILE A 335 3.88 31.63 0.08
CA ILE A 335 2.65 32.44 -0.04
C ILE A 335 1.43 31.57 0.21
N THR A 336 1.38 30.37 -0.36
CA THR A 336 0.25 29.44 -0.14
C THR A 336 0.13 29.03 1.33
N ALA A 337 1.25 28.80 2.03
CA ALA A 337 1.26 28.49 3.45
C ALA A 337 0.78 29.69 4.29
N GLN A 338 1.23 30.91 3.97
CA GLN A 338 0.79 32.15 4.61
C GLN A 338 -0.72 32.36 4.41
N MET A 339 -1.23 32.24 3.18
CA MET A 339 -2.65 32.36 2.88
C MET A 339 -3.49 31.34 3.65
N ARG A 340 -3.01 30.09 3.79
CA ARG A 340 -3.67 29.07 4.60
C ARG A 340 -3.63 29.41 6.09
N ALA A 341 -2.52 29.98 6.58
CA ALA A 341 -2.41 30.43 7.96
C ALA A 341 -3.38 31.58 8.26
N SER A 342 -3.51 32.54 7.35
CA SER A 342 -4.47 33.65 7.44
C SER A 342 -5.93 33.16 7.38
N ARG A 343 -6.21 32.06 6.68
CA ARG A 343 -7.54 31.42 6.65
C ARG A 343 -7.82 30.48 7.83
N ARG A 344 -6.89 30.30 8.78
CA ARG A 344 -7.20 29.52 9.99
C ARG A 344 -8.21 30.30 10.81
N ASP A 345 -9.20 29.58 11.35
CA ASP A 345 -10.16 30.12 12.33
C ASP A 345 -9.44 31.02 13.33
N GLY A 346 -9.94 32.25 13.51
CA GLY A 346 -9.32 33.23 14.41
C GLY A 346 -9.06 32.65 15.80
N MET A 347 -9.90 31.72 16.25
CA MET A 347 -9.71 31.03 17.53
C MET A 347 -8.46 30.13 17.55
N ALA A 348 -8.13 29.46 16.45
CA ALA A 348 -6.90 28.67 16.35
C ALA A 348 -5.66 29.57 16.44
N ARG A 349 -5.71 30.77 15.83
CA ARG A 349 -4.64 31.77 15.91
C ARG A 349 -4.45 32.29 17.33
N VAL A 350 -5.55 32.53 18.06
CA VAL A 350 -5.50 32.91 19.48
C VAL A 350 -4.90 31.80 20.34
N ARG A 351 -5.24 30.52 20.10
CA ARG A 351 -4.66 29.38 20.82
C ARG A 351 -3.15 29.26 20.63
N ASP A 352 -2.66 29.41 19.39
CA ASP A 352 -1.23 29.36 19.10
C ASP A 352 -0.48 30.50 19.82
N ALA A 353 -1.03 31.73 19.79
CA ALA A 353 -0.44 32.89 20.46
C ALA A 353 -0.41 32.74 21.99
N ALA A 354 -1.49 32.21 22.59
CA ALA A 354 -1.52 31.90 24.02
C ALA A 354 -0.48 30.83 24.38
N SER A 355 -0.39 29.76 23.58
CA SER A 355 0.56 28.67 23.81
C SER A 355 2.01 29.13 23.71
N ALA A 356 2.33 30.07 22.81
CA ALA A 356 3.67 30.66 22.71
C ALA A 356 4.10 31.43 23.98
N GLN A 357 3.12 31.90 24.76
CA GLN A 357 3.33 32.57 26.06
C GLN A 357 3.13 31.61 27.25
N GLY A 358 3.06 30.30 27.02
CA GLY A 358 2.84 29.30 28.07
C GLY A 358 1.43 29.30 28.66
N MET A 359 0.45 29.92 28.00
CA MET A 359 -0.94 30.02 28.44
C MET A 359 -1.87 29.07 27.68
N GLY A 360 -2.81 28.44 28.39
CA GLY A 360 -3.88 27.63 27.80
C GLY A 360 -5.16 28.44 27.55
N VAL A 361 -5.87 28.13 26.47
CA VAL A 361 -7.20 28.70 26.17
C VAL A 361 -8.29 27.71 26.56
N GLN A 362 -9.19 28.11 27.46
CA GLN A 362 -10.28 27.26 27.96
C GLN A 362 -11.64 27.93 27.77
N VAL A 363 -12.68 27.14 27.57
CA VAL A 363 -14.06 27.64 27.56
C VAL A 363 -14.53 27.76 29.01
N ILE A 364 -14.89 28.97 29.45
CA ILE A 364 -15.40 29.22 30.80
C ILE A 364 -16.91 29.02 30.83
N ARG A 365 -17.63 29.59 29.86
CA ARG A 365 -19.08 29.47 29.73
C ARG A 365 -19.52 29.67 28.29
N SER A 366 -20.66 29.10 27.93
CA SER A 366 -21.19 29.13 26.56
C SER A 366 -22.71 29.21 26.58
N ASN A 367 -23.27 29.90 25.60
CA ASN A 367 -24.70 29.88 25.29
C ASN A 367 -24.89 29.78 23.77
N ASP A 368 -26.14 29.83 23.30
CA ASP A 368 -26.46 29.61 21.90
C ASP A 368 -25.90 30.69 20.95
N ARG A 369 -25.53 31.85 21.48
CA ARG A 369 -25.03 32.99 20.70
C ARG A 369 -23.56 33.31 20.95
N HIS A 370 -23.01 32.97 22.11
CA HIS A 370 -21.67 33.39 22.53
C HIS A 370 -20.94 32.34 23.35
N VAL A 371 -19.61 32.33 23.22
CA VAL A 371 -18.68 31.53 24.01
C VAL A 371 -17.71 32.49 24.71
N VAL A 372 -17.50 32.28 26.01
CA VAL A 372 -16.52 33.02 26.80
C VAL A 372 -15.29 32.15 26.98
N TYR A 373 -14.15 32.65 26.50
CA TYR A 373 -12.86 32.00 26.60
C TYR A 373 -12.03 32.66 27.70
N GLY A 374 -11.31 31.84 28.47
CA GLY A 374 -10.30 32.25 29.43
C GLY A 374 -8.90 31.92 28.93
N VAL A 375 -7.97 32.86 29.07
CA VAL A 375 -6.55 32.71 28.76
C VAL A 375 -5.74 33.37 29.86
N GLY A 376 -5.15 32.56 30.75
CA GLY A 376 -4.52 33.08 31.97
C GLY A 376 -5.52 33.89 32.83
N PRO A 377 -5.19 35.12 33.26
CA PRO A 377 -6.10 35.99 34.00
C PRO A 377 -7.14 36.70 33.11
N HIS A 378 -7.05 36.58 31.79
CA HIS A 378 -7.89 37.32 30.85
C HIS A 378 -9.09 36.50 30.37
N GLN A 379 -10.20 37.18 30.11
CA GLN A 379 -11.39 36.60 29.51
C GLN A 379 -11.83 37.43 28.32
N PHE A 380 -12.32 36.79 27.27
CA PHE A 380 -12.93 37.46 26.12
C PHE A 380 -14.15 36.68 25.62
N VAL A 381 -15.09 37.40 25.03
CA VAL A 381 -16.38 36.87 24.57
C VAL A 381 -16.38 36.85 23.05
N VAL A 382 -16.76 35.72 22.47
CA VAL A 382 -16.81 35.51 21.03
C VAL A 382 -18.20 35.04 20.64
N ARG A 383 -18.75 35.55 19.53
CA ARG A 383 -20.00 35.03 18.98
C ARG A 383 -19.79 33.59 18.50
N ARG A 384 -20.73 32.70 18.77
CA ARG A 384 -20.66 31.29 18.36
C ARG A 384 -20.56 31.23 16.83
N GLY A 385 -19.45 30.70 16.31
CA GLY A 385 -19.08 30.78 14.90
C GLY A 385 -17.56 30.95 14.73
N ALA A 386 -17.10 31.23 13.50
CA ALA A 386 -15.70 31.58 13.25
C ALA A 386 -15.38 32.93 13.92
N LEU A 387 -14.26 32.99 14.65
CA LEU A 387 -13.77 34.26 15.19
C LEU A 387 -13.25 35.11 14.03
N ASP A 388 -13.77 36.33 13.87
CA ASP A 388 -13.30 37.24 12.84
C ASP A 388 -11.85 37.68 13.08
N ASP A 389 -11.17 38.05 12.00
CA ASP A 389 -9.73 38.35 12.04
C ASP A 389 -9.40 39.59 12.88
N ALA A 390 -10.27 40.59 12.90
CA ALA A 390 -10.05 41.82 13.66
C ALA A 390 -10.10 41.56 15.18
N THR A 391 -11.09 40.79 15.62
CA THR A 391 -11.23 40.39 17.02
C THR A 391 -10.12 39.42 17.43
N ALA A 392 -9.73 38.49 16.53
CA ALA A 392 -8.58 37.61 16.77
C ALA A 392 -7.28 38.40 16.95
N GLU A 393 -6.99 39.39 16.09
CA GLU A 393 -5.81 40.25 16.22
C GLU A 393 -5.84 41.10 17.49
N GLN A 394 -7.01 41.65 17.86
CA GLN A 394 -7.14 42.42 19.10
C GLN A 394 -6.81 41.57 20.34
N VAL A 395 -7.33 40.33 20.38
CA VAL A 395 -7.03 39.38 21.47
C VAL A 395 -5.55 38.99 21.47
N ILE A 396 -4.97 38.68 20.31
CA ILE A 396 -3.55 38.33 20.19
C ILE A 396 -2.65 39.49 20.63
N SER A 397 -2.97 40.73 20.23
CA SER A 397 -2.25 41.93 20.63
C SER A 397 -2.28 42.13 22.15
N HIS A 398 -3.45 41.99 22.77
CA HIS A 398 -3.58 42.06 24.23
C HIS A 398 -2.78 40.95 24.95
N LEU A 399 -2.80 39.71 24.43
CA LEU A 399 -2.03 38.60 25.02
C LEU A 399 -0.51 38.83 24.92
N ARG A 400 -0.04 39.48 23.85
CA ARG A 400 1.37 39.85 23.69
C ARG A 400 1.79 41.01 24.58
N ALA A 401 0.89 41.94 24.90
CA ALA A 401 1.16 43.08 25.76
C ALA A 401 1.09 42.75 27.26
N ALA A 402 0.42 41.65 27.63
CA ALA A 402 0.27 41.19 29.00
C ALA A 402 1.32 40.16 29.46
N ALA A 403 2.20 39.73 28.55
CA ALA A 403 3.40 38.95 28.83
C ALA A 403 4.58 39.88 29.12
#